data_AF-A0A2S8F3E1-F1
#
_entry.id   AF-A0A2S8F3E1-F1
#
_cell.length_a   1.000
_cell.length_b   1.000
_cell.length_c   1.000
_cell.angle_alpha   90.00
_cell.angle_beta   90.00
_cell.angle_gamma   90.00
#
_symmetry.space_group_name_H-M   'P 1'
#
loop_
_entity.id
_entity.type
_entity.pdbx_description
1 polymer ?
#
loop_
_entity_poly.entity_id
_entity_poly.type
_entity_poly.pdbx_seq_one_letter_code
_entity_poly.pdbx_strand_id
1 'polypeptide(L)'
;MIVAGSIVGSGELIATTKAGAEAGFWLLWLILIGCVIKVFVQVEFGRYTIYSGQTALYGMNEVPGPAISYRFVTPARVNWLMIYWFVMTAASIAQLGGIVGGVGQAMQMGLPLTEKGRYYNEFGDLQTRIRVTETLITRAADRDDRQEEANQKETLLQLQGRLDEQGARYLSLRRAIQATGKELAAAQPESAEAATLTGELAQLKGDLKAIQTDIEPIDDEIWATILGVVTAILLLIGHYRFIETISTVLVASFTLVTVGNLLALQLNPDWAVTPQEFLRGLSFRFTPTTEAIGVSPLMTALATFGIIGVGATELIAYPYWCLEKGYARFTGPRDDTPEWGHRAAGWMKVMRCDAWCSMIVYTFATLAFYLLGAAILGRIRLIPESSEMIRSLSVMYEPVFGTYAPPVFLFGAFAVLYSTFFVANACHARVNADGLQIFGLLGQGEATYRGGVRFLCGFFPLLCVVIYIVYPHPTILVIFSGMMQAIMLPMLSAAALYFRYFRCDKRIAPGAAWDICLWLSALGMLVAGGYLAYAKTPELIKSVIGLWS
;
A
#
# COMPACT_ATOMS: atom_id res chain seq x y z
N MET A 1 -13.36 -11.30 -2.36
CA MET A 1 -13.25 -10.53 -1.09
C MET A 1 -11.88 -10.61 -0.44
N ILE A 2 -11.27 -11.78 -0.22
CA ILE A 2 -9.92 -11.86 0.41
C ILE A 2 -8.89 -11.01 -0.34
N VAL A 3 -8.85 -11.12 -1.67
CA VAL A 3 -7.93 -10.31 -2.49
C VAL A 3 -8.31 -8.82 -2.50
N ALA A 4 -9.60 -8.49 -2.46
CA ALA A 4 -10.01 -7.09 -2.27
C ALA A 4 -9.52 -6.56 -0.91
N GLY A 5 -9.45 -7.40 0.13
CA GLY A 5 -8.96 -7.03 1.45
C GLY A 5 -7.44 -6.99 1.62
N SER A 6 -6.70 -7.63 0.71
CA SER A 6 -5.25 -7.42 0.61
C SER A 6 -4.91 -6.19 -0.22
N ILE A 7 -5.74 -5.90 -1.24
CA ILE A 7 -5.58 -4.73 -2.10
C ILE A 7 -5.96 -3.48 -1.31
N VAL A 8 -7.23 -3.31 -0.92
CA VAL A 8 -7.72 -2.15 -0.14
C VAL A 8 -7.08 -2.16 1.24
N GLY A 9 -5.93 -1.50 1.31
CA GLY A 9 -4.93 -1.74 2.33
C GLY A 9 -4.20 -0.47 2.75
N SER A 10 -3.01 -0.68 3.32
CA SER A 10 -2.09 0.40 3.68
C SER A 10 -1.74 1.29 2.48
N GLY A 11 -1.65 0.72 1.26
CA GLY A 11 -1.32 1.43 0.04
C GLY A 11 -2.36 2.49 -0.32
N GLU A 12 -3.64 2.16 -0.25
CA GLU A 12 -4.75 3.06 -0.56
C GLU A 12 -4.92 4.11 0.51
N LEU A 13 -4.79 3.72 1.78
CA LEU A 13 -4.91 4.67 2.87
C LEU A 13 -3.80 5.74 2.82
N ILE A 14 -2.58 5.37 2.45
CA ILE A 14 -1.40 6.24 2.53
C ILE A 14 -1.00 6.81 1.17
N ALA A 15 -0.71 5.95 0.20
CA ALA A 15 -0.11 6.38 -1.05
C ALA A 15 -1.16 6.96 -1.99
N THR A 16 -2.36 6.40 -2.03
CA THR A 16 -3.45 6.94 -2.87
C THR A 16 -3.95 8.28 -2.36
N THR A 17 -4.08 8.46 -1.05
CA THR A 17 -4.46 9.74 -0.44
C THR A 17 -3.39 10.81 -0.68
N LYS A 18 -2.11 10.45 -0.50
CA LYS A 18 -0.98 11.32 -0.82
C LYS A 18 -0.95 11.67 -2.30
N ALA A 19 -1.15 10.70 -3.20
CA ALA A 19 -1.23 10.95 -4.63
C ALA A 19 -2.37 11.92 -4.99
N GLY A 20 -3.53 11.78 -4.36
CA GLY A 20 -4.63 12.74 -4.51
C GLY A 20 -4.24 14.13 -4.03
N ALA A 21 -3.56 14.22 -2.88
CA ALA A 21 -3.08 15.49 -2.34
C ALA A 21 -2.06 16.19 -3.25
N GLU A 22 -1.13 15.45 -3.85
CA GLU A 22 -0.06 15.98 -4.69
C GLU A 22 -0.53 16.30 -6.12
N ALA A 23 -1.34 15.42 -6.70
CA ALA A 23 -1.76 15.50 -8.10
C ALA A 23 -3.12 16.18 -8.30
N GLY A 24 -3.84 16.48 -7.22
CA GLY A 24 -5.20 16.99 -7.27
C GLY A 24 -6.13 15.98 -7.95
N PHE A 25 -7.07 16.46 -8.77
CA PHE A 25 -8.08 15.59 -9.39
C PHE A 25 -7.61 14.90 -10.67
N TRP A 26 -6.43 15.20 -11.21
CA TRP A 26 -6.06 14.87 -12.60
C TRP A 26 -5.84 13.40 -12.91
N LEU A 27 -5.49 12.56 -11.93
CA LEU A 27 -5.04 11.18 -12.17
C LEU A 27 -6.13 10.11 -11.99
N LEU A 28 -7.42 10.48 -11.93
CA LEU A 28 -8.51 9.50 -11.79
C LEU A 28 -8.52 8.48 -12.94
N TRP A 29 -8.29 8.92 -14.18
CA TRP A 29 -8.20 8.03 -15.35
C TRP A 29 -7.12 6.96 -15.19
N LEU A 30 -6.00 7.33 -14.56
CA LEU A 30 -4.83 6.47 -14.41
C LEU A 30 -5.09 5.37 -13.38
N ILE A 31 -5.82 5.69 -12.30
CA ILE A 31 -6.30 4.72 -11.31
C ILE A 31 -7.23 3.70 -11.96
N LEU A 32 -8.19 4.17 -12.76
CA LEU A 32 -9.14 3.29 -13.45
C LEU A 32 -8.43 2.32 -14.40
N ILE A 33 -7.49 2.83 -15.20
CA ILE A 33 -6.70 1.98 -16.10
C ILE A 33 -5.88 0.97 -15.30
N GLY A 34 -5.15 1.41 -14.27
CA GLY A 34 -4.33 0.53 -13.43
C GLY A 34 -5.13 -0.62 -12.82
N CYS A 35 -6.32 -0.30 -12.30
CA CYS A 35 -7.23 -1.27 -11.71
C CYS A 35 -7.76 -2.31 -12.72
N VAL A 36 -8.03 -1.89 -13.96
CA VAL A 36 -8.59 -2.74 -15.02
C VAL A 36 -7.52 -3.62 -15.67
N ILE A 37 -6.36 -3.07 -16.02
CA ILE A 37 -5.36 -3.83 -16.78
C ILE A 37 -4.86 -5.07 -16.02
N LYS A 38 -4.78 -5.02 -14.69
CA LYS A 38 -4.29 -6.16 -13.91
C LYS A 38 -5.23 -7.36 -13.92
N VAL A 39 -6.53 -7.13 -14.09
CA VAL A 39 -7.54 -8.19 -14.07
C VAL A 39 -7.25 -9.24 -15.16
N PHE A 40 -6.77 -8.82 -16.33
CA PHE A 40 -6.45 -9.73 -17.43
C PHE A 40 -5.30 -10.68 -17.06
N VAL A 41 -4.22 -10.16 -16.48
CA VAL A 41 -3.08 -10.96 -16.00
C VAL A 41 -3.53 -11.88 -14.87
N GLN A 42 -4.26 -11.35 -13.89
CA GLN A 42 -4.79 -12.10 -12.76
C GLN A 42 -5.68 -13.28 -13.19
N VAL A 43 -6.57 -13.06 -14.15
CA VAL A 43 -7.47 -14.08 -14.70
C VAL A 43 -6.70 -15.17 -15.43
N GLU A 44 -5.62 -14.85 -16.15
CA GLU A 44 -4.81 -15.89 -16.81
C GLU A 44 -4.03 -16.77 -15.82
N PHE A 45 -3.50 -16.19 -14.75
CA PHE A 45 -2.91 -16.95 -13.64
C PHE A 45 -3.94 -17.86 -12.95
N GLY A 46 -5.13 -17.32 -12.66
CA GLY A 46 -6.24 -18.08 -12.08
C GLY A 46 -6.71 -19.20 -13.01
N ARG A 47 -6.84 -18.90 -14.32
CA ARG A 47 -7.18 -19.88 -15.36
C ARG A 47 -6.19 -21.02 -15.35
N TYR A 48 -4.88 -20.70 -15.40
CA TYR A 48 -3.81 -21.69 -15.38
C TYR A 48 -3.98 -22.66 -14.21
N THR A 49 -4.16 -22.10 -13.04
CA THR A 49 -4.24 -22.84 -11.77
C THR A 49 -5.49 -23.73 -11.71
N ILE A 50 -6.64 -23.21 -12.14
CA ILE A 50 -7.91 -23.96 -12.07
C ILE A 50 -7.93 -25.10 -13.09
N TYR A 51 -7.44 -24.90 -14.31
CA TYR A 51 -7.49 -25.94 -15.34
C TYR A 51 -6.40 -27.02 -15.11
N SER A 52 -5.21 -26.63 -14.67
CA SER A 52 -4.09 -27.56 -14.49
C SER A 52 -4.13 -28.28 -13.14
N GLY A 53 -4.79 -27.68 -12.14
CA GLY A 53 -4.73 -28.10 -10.75
C GLY A 53 -3.37 -27.84 -10.08
N GLN A 54 -2.43 -27.22 -10.81
CA GLN A 54 -1.11 -26.84 -10.32
C GLN A 54 -1.12 -25.43 -9.76
N THR A 55 -0.15 -25.11 -8.92
CA THR A 55 -0.03 -23.77 -8.32
C THR A 55 0.50 -22.74 -9.32
N ALA A 56 0.30 -21.46 -9.00
CA ALA A 56 0.84 -20.37 -9.81
C ALA A 56 2.37 -20.40 -9.88
N LEU A 57 3.06 -20.69 -8.77
CA LEU A 57 4.52 -20.81 -8.76
C LEU A 57 5.01 -21.99 -9.60
N TYR A 58 4.30 -23.12 -9.60
CA TYR A 58 4.61 -24.22 -10.49
C TYR A 58 4.57 -23.76 -11.96
N GLY A 59 3.52 -23.06 -12.36
CA GLY A 59 3.43 -22.48 -13.71
C GLY A 59 4.52 -21.46 -14.02
N MET A 60 4.86 -20.59 -13.07
CA MET A 60 5.97 -19.64 -13.22
C MET A 60 7.31 -20.36 -13.44
N ASN A 61 7.51 -21.51 -12.80
CA ASN A 61 8.71 -22.33 -12.98
C ASN A 61 8.78 -23.07 -14.33
N GLU A 62 7.65 -23.18 -15.04
CA GLU A 62 7.59 -23.73 -16.42
C GLU A 62 7.97 -22.70 -17.49
N VAL A 63 8.03 -21.41 -17.15
CA VAL A 63 8.37 -20.34 -18.10
C VAL A 63 9.79 -20.57 -18.65
N PRO A 64 9.99 -20.44 -19.97
CA PRO A 64 11.30 -20.69 -20.59
C PRO A 64 12.37 -19.69 -20.12
N GLY A 65 13.62 -20.14 -20.11
CA GLY A 65 14.78 -19.33 -19.77
C GLY A 65 15.81 -20.09 -18.94
N PRO A 66 16.83 -19.39 -18.41
CA PRO A 66 17.85 -19.98 -17.56
C PRO A 66 17.24 -20.65 -16.33
N ALA A 67 17.72 -21.85 -16.00
CA ALA A 67 17.29 -22.59 -14.83
C ALA A 67 18.47 -23.33 -14.19
N ILE A 68 18.44 -23.43 -12.86
CA ILE A 68 19.43 -24.13 -12.06
C ILE A 68 18.77 -25.40 -11.52
N SER A 69 19.44 -26.53 -11.68
CA SER A 69 19.01 -27.81 -11.11
C SER A 69 19.96 -28.23 -10.01
N TYR A 70 19.42 -28.60 -8.86
CA TYR A 70 20.19 -29.03 -7.70
C TYR A 70 19.38 -30.02 -6.87
N ARG A 71 20.00 -30.61 -5.85
CA ARG A 71 19.34 -31.53 -4.91
C ARG A 71 19.72 -31.14 -3.50
N PHE A 72 18.72 -30.75 -2.71
CA PHE A 72 18.89 -30.45 -1.29
C PHE A 72 18.09 -31.46 -0.44
N VAL A 73 16.82 -31.19 -0.11
CA VAL A 73 15.91 -32.20 0.48
C VAL A 73 15.30 -33.05 -0.63
N THR A 74 14.76 -32.41 -1.66
CA THR A 74 14.28 -33.08 -2.88
C THR A 74 14.99 -32.52 -4.12
N PRO A 75 15.03 -33.26 -5.25
CA PRO A 75 15.49 -32.70 -6.51
C PRO A 75 14.67 -31.46 -6.87
N ALA A 76 15.34 -30.38 -7.21
CA ALA A 76 14.71 -29.11 -7.56
C ALA A 76 15.27 -28.59 -8.87
N ARG A 77 14.39 -28.01 -9.69
CA ARG A 77 14.74 -27.22 -10.86
C ARG A 77 14.06 -25.88 -10.68
N VAL A 78 14.84 -24.81 -10.58
CA VAL A 78 14.35 -23.46 -10.30
C VAL A 78 14.80 -22.54 -11.43
N ASN A 79 13.85 -21.90 -12.11
CA ASN A 79 14.15 -20.95 -13.19
C ASN A 79 14.47 -19.54 -12.65
N TRP A 80 14.95 -18.67 -13.54
CA TRP A 80 15.29 -17.27 -13.25
C TRP A 80 14.14 -16.49 -12.60
N LEU A 81 12.89 -16.74 -13.03
CA LEU A 81 11.70 -16.07 -12.50
C LEU A 81 11.45 -16.46 -11.04
N MET A 82 11.60 -17.74 -10.72
CA MET A 82 11.46 -18.25 -9.36
C MET A 82 12.56 -17.71 -8.43
N ILE A 83 13.80 -17.58 -8.91
CA ILE A 83 14.89 -16.95 -8.14
C ILE A 83 14.52 -15.50 -7.79
N TYR A 84 14.08 -14.73 -8.80
CA TYR A 84 13.66 -13.34 -8.57
C TYR A 84 12.48 -13.25 -7.60
N TRP A 85 11.50 -14.14 -7.73
CA TRP A 85 10.37 -14.24 -6.81
C TRP A 85 10.80 -14.49 -5.37
N PHE A 86 11.80 -15.34 -5.14
CA PHE A 86 12.30 -15.60 -3.79
C PHE A 86 12.93 -14.35 -3.16
N VAL A 87 13.73 -13.60 -3.92
CA VAL A 87 14.32 -12.33 -3.46
C VAL A 87 13.24 -11.28 -3.19
N MET A 88 12.28 -11.13 -4.10
CA MET A 88 11.14 -10.23 -3.93
C MET A 88 10.33 -10.59 -2.67
N THR A 89 10.13 -11.88 -2.41
CA THR A 89 9.35 -12.34 -1.26
C THR A 89 10.00 -11.97 0.07
N ALA A 90 11.32 -12.03 0.18
CA ALA A 90 12.03 -11.54 1.37
C ALA A 90 11.79 -10.03 1.59
N ALA A 91 11.83 -9.23 0.52
CA ALA A 91 11.52 -7.80 0.59
C ALA A 91 10.05 -7.54 0.98
N SER A 92 9.10 -8.34 0.46
CA SER A 92 7.69 -8.25 0.83
C SER A 92 7.42 -8.62 2.29
N ILE A 93 8.12 -9.61 2.85
CA ILE A 93 8.02 -9.92 4.29
C ILE A 93 8.56 -8.76 5.12
N ALA A 94 9.66 -8.13 4.70
CA ALA A 94 10.18 -6.95 5.39
C ALA A 94 9.20 -5.77 5.34
N GLN A 95 8.52 -5.55 4.21
CA GLN A 95 7.43 -4.58 4.10
C GLN A 95 6.31 -4.84 5.11
N LEU A 96 5.94 -6.10 5.36
CA LEU A 96 4.94 -6.44 6.38
C LEU A 96 5.40 -6.08 7.80
N GLY A 97 6.71 -6.07 8.07
CA GLY A 97 7.27 -5.47 9.29
C GLY A 97 6.92 -3.98 9.43
N GLY A 98 7.04 -3.22 8.34
CA GLY A 98 6.59 -1.83 8.32
C GLY A 98 5.07 -1.67 8.52
N ILE A 99 4.26 -2.57 7.97
CA ILE A 99 2.80 -2.55 8.13
C ILE A 99 2.40 -2.83 9.59
N VAL A 100 2.97 -3.85 10.24
CA VAL A 100 2.64 -4.15 11.66
C VAL A 100 3.02 -3.00 12.58
N GLY A 101 4.12 -2.30 12.30
CA GLY A 101 4.47 -1.04 12.96
C GLY A 101 3.39 0.03 12.80
N GLY A 102 2.90 0.24 11.58
CA GLY A 102 1.78 1.15 11.32
C GLY A 102 0.49 0.77 12.04
N VAL A 103 0.19 -0.53 12.18
CA VAL A 103 -0.94 -0.99 13.00
C VAL A 103 -0.68 -0.68 14.48
N GLY A 104 0.54 -0.90 14.96
CA GLY A 104 0.97 -0.56 16.31
C GLY A 104 0.80 0.92 16.61
N GLN A 105 1.21 1.79 15.69
CA GLN A 105 1.03 3.24 15.80
C GLN A 105 -0.44 3.65 15.83
N ALA A 106 -1.29 3.06 14.98
CA ALA A 106 -2.73 3.32 15.01
C ALA A 106 -3.35 2.92 16.37
N MET A 107 -2.92 1.79 16.92
CA MET A 107 -3.35 1.33 18.25
C MET A 107 -2.82 2.20 19.38
N GLN A 108 -1.57 2.64 19.32
CA GLN A 108 -1.00 3.58 20.29
C GLN A 108 -1.80 4.90 20.28
N MET A 109 -2.15 5.42 19.10
CA MET A 109 -2.92 6.67 19.00
C MET A 109 -4.32 6.54 19.60
N GLY A 110 -4.98 5.40 19.42
CA GLY A 110 -6.33 5.16 19.96
C GLY A 110 -6.36 4.68 21.43
N LEU A 111 -5.38 3.87 21.82
CA LEU A 111 -5.27 3.17 23.10
C LEU A 111 -3.82 3.19 23.61
N PRO A 112 -3.32 4.35 24.07
CA PRO A 112 -1.98 4.45 24.65
C PRO A 112 -1.90 3.64 25.95
N LEU A 113 -0.88 2.80 26.07
CA LEU A 113 -0.62 1.92 27.22
C LEU A 113 0.23 2.63 28.29
N THR A 114 1.20 3.45 27.87
CA THR A 114 2.13 4.13 28.77
C THR A 114 1.81 5.62 28.93
N GLU A 115 2.35 6.24 29.99
CA GLU A 115 2.31 7.69 30.17
C GLU A 115 3.02 8.43 29.04
N LYS A 116 4.17 7.90 28.60
CA LYS A 116 4.94 8.45 27.47
C LYS A 116 4.12 8.41 26.18
N GLY A 117 3.37 7.33 25.93
CA GLY A 117 2.45 7.21 24.80
C GLY A 117 1.31 8.23 24.83
N ARG A 118 0.72 8.49 26.01
CA ARG A 118 -0.29 9.55 26.18
C ARG A 118 0.28 10.92 25.87
N TYR A 119 1.44 11.24 26.44
CA TYR A 119 2.13 12.51 26.19
C TYR A 119 2.46 12.68 24.70
N TYR A 120 3.02 11.66 24.05
CA TYR A 120 3.34 11.67 22.62
C TYR A 120 2.09 11.95 21.76
N ASN A 121 0.93 11.39 22.14
CA ASN A 121 -0.32 11.63 21.44
C ASN A 121 -0.81 13.08 21.60
N GLU A 122 -0.80 13.61 22.83
CA GLU A 122 -1.19 14.99 23.10
C GLU A 122 -0.27 15.99 22.38
N PHE A 123 1.04 15.73 22.42
CA PHE A 123 2.05 16.49 21.71
C PHE A 123 1.78 16.51 20.19
N GLY A 124 1.63 15.34 19.57
CA GLY A 124 1.40 15.23 18.13
C GLY A 124 0.11 15.87 17.66
N ASP A 125 -0.97 15.73 18.44
CA ASP A 125 -2.27 16.32 18.13
C ASP A 125 -2.24 17.86 18.19
N LEU A 126 -1.56 18.43 19.20
CA LEU A 126 -1.36 19.88 19.29
C LEU A 126 -0.55 20.41 18.11
N GLN A 127 0.56 19.76 17.76
CA GLN A 127 1.40 20.16 16.62
C GLN A 127 0.65 20.10 15.29
N THR A 128 -0.15 19.06 15.08
CA THR A 128 -0.99 18.90 13.89
C THR A 128 -2.02 20.02 13.80
N ARG A 129 -2.72 20.33 14.89
CA ARG A 129 -3.72 21.41 14.93
C ARG A 129 -3.09 22.77 14.65
N ILE A 130 -1.94 23.06 15.26
CA ILE A 130 -1.19 24.31 15.00
C ILE A 130 -0.85 24.42 13.51
N ARG A 131 -0.33 23.36 12.89
CA ARG A 131 -0.02 23.32 11.45
C ARG A 131 -1.23 23.60 10.57
N VAL A 132 -2.37 22.97 10.88
CA VAL A 132 -3.61 23.16 10.15
C VAL A 132 -4.09 24.61 10.30
N THR A 133 -4.10 25.17 11.51
CA THR A 133 -4.51 26.55 11.76
C THR A 133 -3.61 27.57 11.04
N GLU A 134 -2.28 27.41 11.06
CA GLU A 134 -1.35 28.25 10.29
C GLU A 134 -1.67 28.24 8.78
N THR A 135 -2.04 27.07 8.27
CA THR A 135 -2.42 26.88 6.87
C THR A 135 -3.75 27.57 6.56
N LEU A 136 -4.73 27.47 7.46
CA LEU A 136 -6.04 28.13 7.32
C LEU A 136 -5.90 29.66 7.34
N ILE A 137 -5.04 30.22 8.21
CA ILE A 137 -4.73 31.66 8.23
C ILE A 137 -4.19 32.11 6.88
N THR A 138 -3.20 31.39 6.33
CA THR A 138 -2.61 31.70 5.03
C THR A 138 -3.68 31.74 3.93
N ARG A 139 -4.63 30.80 3.96
CA ARG A 139 -5.72 30.72 2.97
C ARG A 139 -6.83 31.74 3.15
N ALA A 140 -7.10 32.15 4.39
CA ALA A 140 -8.01 33.26 4.65
C ALA A 140 -7.43 34.56 4.08
N ALA A 141 -6.12 34.78 4.27
CA ALA A 141 -5.41 35.91 3.67
C ALA A 141 -5.43 35.87 2.12
N ASP A 142 -5.19 34.70 1.50
CA ASP A 142 -5.27 34.54 0.04
C ASP A 142 -6.67 34.85 -0.54
N ARG A 143 -7.73 34.70 0.28
CA ARG A 143 -9.13 35.00 -0.09
C ARG A 143 -9.57 36.42 0.29
N ASP A 144 -8.69 37.22 0.90
CA ASP A 144 -8.99 38.52 1.54
C ASP A 144 -10.13 38.45 2.57
N ASP A 145 -10.30 37.29 3.22
CA ASP A 145 -11.29 37.08 4.29
C ASP A 145 -10.67 37.42 5.65
N ARG A 146 -10.69 38.71 5.99
CA ARG A 146 -10.07 39.23 7.21
C ARG A 146 -10.72 38.74 8.50
N GLN A 147 -12.01 38.38 8.46
CA GLN A 147 -12.71 37.90 9.65
C GLN A 147 -12.25 36.48 9.99
N GLU A 148 -12.21 35.61 8.99
CA GLU A 148 -11.73 34.24 9.17
C GLU A 148 -10.24 34.23 9.55
N GLU A 149 -9.43 35.10 8.94
CA GLU A 149 -8.02 35.24 9.29
C GLU A 149 -7.83 35.63 10.77
N ALA A 150 -8.62 36.58 11.28
CA ALA A 150 -8.57 37.01 12.68
C ALA A 150 -8.99 35.88 13.64
N ASN A 151 -10.09 35.18 13.34
CA ASN A 151 -10.58 34.05 14.14
C ASN A 151 -9.54 32.92 14.25
N GLN A 152 -8.90 32.58 13.13
CA GLN A 152 -7.89 31.53 13.09
C GLN A 152 -6.60 31.96 13.81
N LYS A 153 -6.21 33.25 13.75
CA LYS A 153 -5.09 33.78 14.54
C LYS A 153 -5.33 33.69 16.05
N GLU A 154 -6.54 33.96 16.51
CA GLU A 154 -6.90 33.78 17.92
C GLU A 154 -6.80 32.31 18.34
N THR A 155 -7.35 31.42 17.51
CA THR A 155 -7.25 29.96 17.72
C THR A 155 -5.79 29.49 17.80
N LEU A 156 -4.93 30.02 16.92
CA LEU A 156 -3.50 29.71 16.90
C LEU A 156 -2.81 30.12 18.21
N LEU A 157 -3.14 31.29 18.77
CA LEU A 157 -2.58 31.75 20.05
C LEU A 157 -3.02 30.84 21.21
N GLN A 158 -4.29 30.43 21.23
CA GLN A 158 -4.79 29.50 22.24
C GLN A 158 -4.10 28.13 22.16
N LEU A 159 -3.88 27.60 20.95
CA LEU A 159 -3.17 26.34 20.75
C LEU A 159 -1.70 26.43 21.18
N GLN A 160 -1.02 27.52 20.84
CA GLN A 160 0.37 27.76 21.25
C GLN A 160 0.52 27.88 22.77
N GLY A 161 -0.47 28.50 23.44
CA GLY A 161 -0.49 28.60 24.91
C GLY A 161 -0.66 27.26 25.64
N ARG A 162 -1.05 26.19 24.94
CA ARG A 162 -1.16 24.84 25.49
C ARG A 162 0.12 24.01 25.35
N LEU A 163 1.12 24.51 24.62
CA LEU A 163 2.41 23.83 24.47
C LEU A 163 3.19 23.90 25.78
N ASP A 164 3.79 22.79 26.15
CA ASP A 164 4.83 22.73 27.17
C ASP A 164 6.18 23.19 26.60
N GLU A 165 7.23 23.18 27.43
CA GLU A 165 8.57 23.65 27.03
C GLU A 165 9.13 22.86 25.85
N GLN A 166 8.98 21.53 25.85
CA GLN A 166 9.41 20.67 24.74
C GLN A 166 8.60 20.95 23.46
N GLY A 167 7.28 21.09 23.56
CA GLY A 167 6.40 21.43 22.44
C GLY A 167 6.71 22.80 21.83
N ALA A 168 7.01 23.80 22.66
CA ALA A 168 7.42 25.12 22.21
C ALA A 168 8.79 25.08 21.50
N ARG A 169 9.75 24.32 22.05
CA ARG A 169 11.07 24.12 21.43
C ARG A 169 10.98 23.36 20.10
N TYR A 170 10.12 22.34 20.02
CA TYR A 170 9.88 21.61 18.77
C TYR A 170 9.28 22.53 17.69
N LEU A 171 8.26 23.32 18.05
CA LEU A 171 7.63 24.25 17.13
C LEU A 171 8.61 25.31 16.62
N SER A 172 9.49 25.84 17.48
CA SER A 172 10.49 26.83 17.08
C SER A 172 11.54 26.25 16.15
N LEU A 173 12.07 25.05 16.44
CA LEU A 173 12.98 24.33 15.56
C LEU A 173 12.34 24.04 14.21
N ARG A 174 11.09 23.57 14.20
CA ARG A 174 10.36 23.28 12.97
C ARG A 174 10.19 24.52 12.08
N ARG A 175 9.84 25.68 12.67
CA ARG A 175 9.75 26.96 11.94
C ARG A 175 11.10 27.44 11.44
N ALA A 176 12.16 27.28 12.24
CA ALA A 176 13.52 27.61 11.83
C ALA A 176 13.96 26.76 10.62
N ILE A 177 13.77 25.43 10.67
CA ILE A 177 14.04 24.51 9.56
C ILE A 177 13.30 24.95 8.29
N GLN A 178 12.04 25.34 8.40
CA GLN A 178 11.24 25.79 7.25
C GLN A 178 11.78 27.11 6.69
N ALA A 179 12.17 28.06 7.53
CA ALA A 179 12.76 29.34 7.13
C ALA A 179 14.13 29.13 6.44
N THR A 180 15.06 28.45 7.10
CA THR A 180 16.40 28.13 6.56
C THR A 180 16.30 27.32 5.27
N GLY A 181 15.37 26.36 5.19
CA GLY A 181 15.13 25.60 3.97
C GLY A 181 14.63 26.44 2.79
N LYS A 182 13.81 27.46 3.06
CA LYS A 182 13.34 28.41 2.04
C LYS A 182 14.47 29.32 1.54
N GLU A 183 15.34 29.77 2.45
CA GLU A 183 16.54 30.55 2.11
C GLU A 183 17.52 29.72 1.27
N LEU A 184 17.77 28.47 1.68
CA LEU A 184 18.62 27.54 0.92
C LEU A 184 18.08 27.29 -0.50
N ALA A 185 16.76 27.17 -0.66
CA ALA A 185 16.14 26.98 -1.97
C ALA A 185 16.26 28.23 -2.88
N ALA A 186 16.42 29.41 -2.29
CA ALA A 186 16.67 30.66 -3.02
C ALA A 186 18.17 30.89 -3.31
N ALA A 187 19.06 30.24 -2.57
CA ALA A 187 20.50 30.36 -2.73
C ALA A 187 21.01 29.63 -4.00
N GLN A 188 22.14 30.10 -4.55
CA GLN A 188 22.79 29.42 -5.67
C GLN A 188 23.40 28.07 -5.23
N PRO A 189 23.24 26.97 -6.00
CA PRO A 189 23.53 25.59 -5.56
C PRO A 189 24.96 25.25 -5.12
N GLU A 190 25.92 26.19 -5.18
CA GLU A 190 27.34 25.98 -4.86
C GLU A 190 27.96 27.21 -4.13
N SER A 191 27.13 28.11 -3.60
CA SER A 191 27.63 29.28 -2.88
C SER A 191 28.10 28.93 -1.45
N ALA A 192 29.00 29.74 -0.90
CA ALA A 192 29.39 29.63 0.51
C ALA A 192 28.18 29.81 1.46
N GLU A 193 27.21 30.62 1.06
CA GLU A 193 25.92 30.79 1.73
C GLU A 193 25.12 29.48 1.73
N ALA A 194 24.99 28.81 0.58
CA ALA A 194 24.31 27.52 0.49
C ALA A 194 24.99 26.45 1.35
N ALA A 195 26.33 26.43 1.40
CA ALA A 195 27.07 25.51 2.27
C ALA A 195 26.81 25.78 3.76
N THR A 196 26.76 27.05 4.16
CA THR A 196 26.48 27.46 5.54
C THR A 196 25.05 27.10 5.94
N LEU A 197 24.06 27.44 5.11
CA LEU A 197 22.66 27.09 5.30
C LEU A 197 22.43 25.58 5.34
N THR A 198 23.19 24.81 4.56
CA THR A 198 23.14 23.34 4.59
C THR A 198 23.62 22.79 5.94
N GLY A 199 24.71 23.35 6.49
CA GLY A 199 25.23 22.99 7.81
C GLY A 199 24.26 23.33 8.94
N GLU A 200 23.71 24.55 8.92
CA GLU A 200 22.70 24.99 9.89
C GLU A 200 21.44 24.12 9.83
N LEU A 201 20.94 23.83 8.61
CA LEU A 201 19.79 22.96 8.41
C LEU A 201 20.06 21.54 8.94
N ALA A 202 21.27 21.01 8.77
CA ALA A 202 21.65 19.71 9.31
C ALA A 202 21.64 19.71 10.85
N GLN A 203 22.15 20.77 11.47
CA GLN A 203 22.14 20.93 12.92
C GLN A 203 20.70 21.04 13.47
N LEU A 204 19.87 21.93 12.90
CA LEU A 204 18.48 22.10 13.31
C LEU A 204 17.67 20.80 13.19
N LYS A 205 17.88 20.05 12.10
CA LYS A 205 17.26 18.72 11.91
C LYS A 205 17.77 17.71 12.95
N GLY A 206 19.05 17.76 13.32
CA GLY A 206 19.62 16.95 14.39
C GLY A 206 18.98 17.23 15.74
N ASP A 207 18.83 18.50 16.10
CA ASP A 207 18.18 18.93 17.35
C ASP A 207 16.70 18.55 17.39
N LEU A 208 15.99 18.73 16.27
CA LEU A 208 14.60 18.31 16.14
C LEU A 208 14.47 16.79 16.33
N LYS A 209 15.35 16.01 15.69
CA LYS A 209 15.37 14.55 15.80
C LYS A 209 15.65 14.10 17.23
N ALA A 210 16.55 14.77 17.95
CA ALA A 210 16.84 14.47 19.34
C ALA A 210 15.59 14.61 20.22
N ILE A 211 14.78 15.67 20.04
CA ILE A 211 13.50 15.83 20.73
C ILE A 211 12.54 14.68 20.36
N GLN A 212 12.41 14.37 19.07
CA GLN A 212 11.53 13.30 18.60
C GLN A 212 11.87 11.95 19.22
N THR A 213 13.16 11.58 19.26
CA THR A 213 13.63 10.34 19.88
C THR A 213 13.42 10.33 21.40
N ASP A 214 13.57 11.47 22.07
CA ASP A 214 13.33 11.57 23.51
C ASP A 214 11.86 11.29 23.88
N ILE A 215 10.92 11.75 23.05
CA ILE A 215 9.47 11.58 23.29
C ILE A 215 8.88 10.31 22.66
N GLU A 216 9.62 9.60 21.81
CA GLU A 216 9.16 8.40 21.11
C GLU A 216 8.75 7.29 22.11
N PRO A 217 7.48 6.84 22.09
CA PRO A 217 7.01 5.80 22.99
C PRO A 217 7.34 4.40 22.44
N ILE A 218 7.33 3.39 23.32
CA ILE A 218 7.48 1.97 22.96
C ILE A 218 6.11 1.29 22.72
N ASP A 219 5.02 2.04 22.87
CA ASP A 219 3.65 1.55 22.82
C ASP A 219 3.29 0.91 21.47
N ASP A 220 3.77 1.47 20.37
CA ASP A 220 3.59 0.91 19.04
C ASP A 220 4.32 -0.43 18.87
N GLU A 221 5.53 -0.58 19.40
CA GLU A 221 6.25 -1.86 19.44
C GLU A 221 5.53 -2.91 20.28
N ILE A 222 4.98 -2.52 21.44
CA ILE A 222 4.17 -3.39 22.31
C ILE A 222 2.92 -3.83 21.55
N TRP A 223 2.19 -2.90 20.95
CA TRP A 223 0.99 -3.22 20.17
C TRP A 223 1.30 -4.08 18.95
N ALA A 224 2.38 -3.79 18.22
CA ALA A 224 2.85 -4.60 17.10
C ALA A 224 3.15 -6.03 17.56
N THR A 225 3.79 -6.20 18.73
CA THR A 225 4.06 -7.51 19.32
C THR A 225 2.78 -8.26 19.68
N ILE A 226 1.85 -7.61 20.38
CA ILE A 226 0.55 -8.19 20.74
C ILE A 226 -0.18 -8.66 19.48
N LEU A 227 -0.28 -7.80 18.47
CA LEU A 227 -1.00 -8.08 17.23
C LEU A 227 -0.29 -9.12 16.36
N GLY A 228 1.03 -9.17 16.38
CA GLY A 228 1.81 -10.23 15.73
C GLY A 228 1.54 -11.60 16.36
N VAL A 229 1.53 -11.68 17.69
CA VAL A 229 1.20 -12.92 18.43
C VAL A 229 -0.24 -13.34 18.19
N VAL A 230 -1.19 -12.39 18.27
CA VAL A 230 -2.60 -12.65 17.97
C VAL A 230 -2.76 -13.16 16.54
N THR A 231 -2.10 -12.52 15.57
CA THR A 231 -2.13 -12.94 14.17
C THR A 231 -1.58 -14.36 14.00
N ALA A 232 -0.44 -14.69 14.61
CA ALA A 232 0.11 -16.04 14.57
C ALA A 232 -0.88 -17.09 15.12
N ILE A 233 -1.49 -16.84 16.28
CA ILE A 233 -2.49 -17.73 16.89
C ILE A 233 -3.70 -17.89 15.96
N LEU A 234 -4.24 -16.77 15.47
CA LEU A 234 -5.42 -16.76 14.59
C LEU A 234 -5.17 -17.50 13.27
N LEU A 235 -3.97 -17.40 12.69
CA LEU A 235 -3.61 -18.09 11.45
C LEU A 235 -3.30 -19.58 11.67
N LEU A 236 -2.84 -19.96 12.85
CA LEU A 236 -2.64 -21.38 13.22
C LEU A 236 -3.97 -22.12 13.42
N ILE A 237 -4.97 -21.44 13.98
CA ILE A 237 -6.32 -22.00 14.23
C ILE A 237 -7.24 -21.85 13.01
N GLY A 238 -7.07 -20.74 12.27
CA GLY A 238 -7.99 -20.27 11.25
C GLY A 238 -8.03 -21.12 9.99
N HIS A 239 -9.21 -21.64 9.66
CA HIS A 239 -9.50 -22.22 8.35
C HIS A 239 -9.88 -21.11 7.35
N TYR A 240 -9.88 -21.41 6.04
CA TYR A 240 -10.16 -20.43 4.97
C TYR A 240 -11.37 -19.51 5.27
N ARG A 241 -12.51 -20.07 5.70
CA ARG A 241 -13.74 -19.31 5.99
C ARG A 241 -13.57 -18.27 7.12
N PHE A 242 -12.76 -18.59 8.12
CA PHE A 242 -12.46 -17.69 9.23
C PHE A 242 -11.67 -16.47 8.73
N ILE A 243 -10.62 -16.72 7.95
CA ILE A 243 -9.80 -15.67 7.33
C ILE A 243 -10.66 -14.79 6.41
N GLU A 244 -11.49 -15.42 5.59
CA GLU A 244 -12.40 -14.72 4.67
C GLU A 244 -13.36 -13.80 5.42
N THR A 245 -13.97 -14.28 6.51
CA THR A 245 -15.00 -13.51 7.24
C THR A 245 -14.38 -12.31 7.96
N ILE A 246 -13.29 -12.50 8.71
CA ILE A 246 -12.62 -11.39 9.40
C ILE A 246 -12.19 -10.31 8.40
N SER A 247 -11.50 -10.72 7.34
CA SER A 247 -10.98 -9.77 6.35
C SER A 247 -12.11 -9.05 5.63
N THR A 248 -13.20 -9.77 5.31
CA THR A 248 -14.37 -9.16 4.66
C THR A 248 -15.03 -8.12 5.56
N VAL A 249 -15.20 -8.42 6.86
CA VAL A 249 -15.82 -7.48 7.81
C VAL A 249 -14.98 -6.22 7.95
N LEU A 250 -13.67 -6.33 8.20
CA LEU A 250 -12.79 -5.18 8.39
C LEU A 250 -12.74 -4.28 7.14
N VAL A 251 -12.57 -4.88 5.98
CA VAL A 251 -12.45 -4.16 4.71
C VAL A 251 -13.78 -3.53 4.31
N ALA A 252 -14.89 -4.27 4.46
CA ALA A 252 -16.21 -3.72 4.19
C ALA A 252 -16.55 -2.58 5.14
N SER A 253 -16.29 -2.72 6.45
CA SER A 253 -16.61 -1.68 7.42
C SER A 253 -15.90 -0.37 7.10
N PHE A 254 -14.59 -0.43 6.85
CA PHE A 254 -13.84 0.80 6.58
C PHE A 254 -14.11 1.37 5.19
N THR A 255 -14.28 0.51 4.18
CA THR A 255 -14.65 0.97 2.84
C THR A 255 -15.98 1.72 2.88
N LEU A 256 -16.97 1.18 3.60
CA LEU A 256 -18.27 1.83 3.77
C LEU A 256 -18.16 3.16 4.52
N VAL A 257 -17.34 3.23 5.58
CA VAL A 257 -17.08 4.47 6.31
C VAL A 257 -16.40 5.51 5.41
N THR A 258 -15.42 5.11 4.61
CA THR A 258 -14.67 6.00 3.71
C THR A 258 -15.54 6.52 2.57
N VAL A 259 -16.29 5.62 1.91
CA VAL A 259 -17.22 6.00 0.83
C VAL A 259 -18.35 6.85 1.40
N GLY A 260 -18.88 6.50 2.57
CA GLY A 260 -19.87 7.29 3.30
C GLY A 260 -19.34 8.69 3.63
N ASN A 261 -18.09 8.80 4.09
CA ASN A 261 -17.41 10.08 4.32
C ASN A 261 -17.39 10.92 3.04
N LEU A 262 -16.93 10.35 1.92
CA LEU A 262 -16.87 11.07 0.65
C LEU A 262 -18.25 11.53 0.15
N LEU A 263 -19.29 10.69 0.31
CA LEU A 263 -20.66 11.05 -0.06
C LEU A 263 -21.21 12.18 0.82
N ALA A 264 -20.99 12.09 2.13
CA ALA A 264 -21.38 13.13 3.08
C ALA A 264 -20.57 14.43 2.87
N LEU A 265 -19.31 14.33 2.42
CA LEU A 265 -18.47 15.48 2.09
C LEU A 265 -19.10 16.35 1.00
N GLN A 266 -19.92 15.77 0.11
CA GLN A 266 -20.63 16.54 -0.93
C GLN A 266 -21.65 17.52 -0.37
N LEU A 267 -22.05 17.38 0.90
CA LEU A 267 -22.94 18.32 1.61
C LEU A 267 -22.20 19.57 2.08
N ASN A 268 -20.86 19.55 2.12
CA ASN A 268 -20.02 20.68 2.50
C ASN A 268 -19.54 21.43 1.25
N PRO A 269 -20.05 22.65 0.96
CA PRO A 269 -19.73 23.37 -0.28
C PRO A 269 -18.24 23.63 -0.48
N ASP A 270 -17.49 23.86 0.59
CA ASP A 270 -16.05 24.14 0.55
C ASP A 270 -15.19 22.91 0.18
N TRP A 271 -15.70 21.71 0.42
CA TRP A 271 -14.98 20.44 0.28
C TRP A 271 -15.59 19.48 -0.74
N ALA A 272 -16.78 19.79 -1.27
CA ALA A 272 -17.46 19.00 -2.26
C ALA A 272 -16.61 18.81 -3.53
N VAL A 273 -16.68 17.61 -4.11
CA VAL A 273 -16.03 17.29 -5.38
C VAL A 273 -17.00 17.66 -6.49
N THR A 274 -16.66 18.72 -7.22
CA THR A 274 -17.54 19.20 -8.29
C THR A 274 -17.53 18.23 -9.49
N PRO A 275 -18.63 18.18 -10.27
CA PRO A 275 -18.66 17.40 -11.51
C PRO A 275 -17.53 17.78 -12.48
N GLN A 276 -17.14 19.05 -12.51
CA GLN A 276 -16.06 19.57 -13.33
C GLN A 276 -14.70 19.02 -12.89
N GLU A 277 -14.41 19.00 -11.57
CA GLU A 277 -13.19 18.40 -11.04
C GLU A 277 -13.11 16.89 -11.33
N PHE A 278 -14.24 16.19 -11.20
CA PHE A 278 -14.32 14.76 -11.51
C PHE A 278 -14.07 14.49 -13.00
N LEU A 279 -14.77 15.20 -13.90
CA LEU A 279 -14.57 15.07 -15.35
C LEU A 279 -13.15 15.48 -15.77
N ARG A 280 -12.57 16.47 -15.11
CA ARG A 280 -11.17 16.86 -15.32
C ARG A 280 -10.21 15.71 -14.99
N GLY A 281 -10.49 14.94 -13.95
CA GLY A 281 -9.73 13.74 -13.63
C GLY A 281 -9.84 12.60 -14.65
N LEU A 282 -10.87 12.64 -15.50
CA LEU A 282 -11.06 11.70 -16.60
C LEU A 282 -10.52 12.21 -17.94
N SER A 283 -9.85 13.36 -17.96
CA SER A 283 -9.44 14.04 -19.20
C SER A 283 -8.16 13.51 -19.85
N PHE A 284 -7.56 12.41 -19.34
CA PHE A 284 -6.29 11.84 -19.81
C PHE A 284 -5.14 12.87 -19.86
N ARG A 285 -5.15 13.81 -18.92
CA ARG A 285 -4.13 14.85 -18.79
C ARG A 285 -3.34 14.63 -17.50
N PHE A 286 -2.10 15.08 -17.52
CA PHE A 286 -1.28 15.16 -16.32
C PHE A 286 -1.60 16.45 -15.55
N THR A 287 -1.30 16.44 -14.26
CA THR A 287 -1.43 17.63 -13.41
C THR A 287 -0.60 18.79 -14.00
N PRO A 288 -1.14 19.99 -14.17
CA PRO A 288 -0.37 21.16 -14.55
C PRO A 288 0.71 21.45 -13.49
N THR A 289 1.87 21.95 -13.92
CA THR A 289 2.97 22.31 -13.00
C THR A 289 2.58 23.40 -11.98
N THR A 290 1.55 24.20 -12.27
CA THR A 290 0.99 25.21 -11.37
C THR A 290 0.11 24.63 -10.26
N GLU A 291 -0.44 23.43 -10.46
CA GLU A 291 -1.32 22.75 -9.50
C GLU A 291 -0.61 21.60 -8.77
N ALA A 292 0.45 21.05 -9.36
CA ALA A 292 1.23 19.97 -8.76
C ALA A 292 1.95 20.46 -7.49
N ILE A 293 1.82 19.70 -6.41
CA ILE A 293 2.53 19.98 -5.16
C ILE A 293 3.74 19.02 -5.07
N GLY A 294 4.94 19.57 -5.14
CA GLY A 294 6.19 18.80 -4.99
C GLY A 294 6.78 18.29 -6.30
N VAL A 295 6.63 16.99 -6.58
CA VAL A 295 7.34 16.26 -7.65
C VAL A 295 6.78 16.61 -9.03
N SER A 296 7.54 16.35 -10.10
CA SER A 296 7.06 16.60 -11.46
C SER A 296 5.77 15.81 -11.75
N PRO A 297 4.79 16.39 -12.48
CA PRO A 297 3.50 15.75 -12.71
C PRO A 297 3.56 14.34 -13.29
N LEU A 298 4.54 14.07 -14.15
CA LEU A 298 4.77 12.76 -14.74
C LEU A 298 5.30 11.76 -13.69
N MET A 299 6.20 12.20 -12.80
CA MET A 299 6.71 11.36 -11.72
C MET A 299 5.59 11.00 -10.75
N THR A 300 4.76 11.98 -10.36
CA THR A 300 3.60 11.73 -9.50
C THR A 300 2.63 10.75 -10.16
N ALA A 301 2.31 10.93 -11.45
CA ALA A 301 1.45 10.02 -12.20
C ALA A 301 1.99 8.59 -12.23
N LEU A 302 3.26 8.41 -12.55
CA LEU A 302 3.85 7.08 -12.69
C LEU A 302 4.08 6.40 -11.32
N ALA A 303 4.44 7.16 -10.29
CA ALA A 303 4.50 6.66 -8.91
C ALA A 303 3.10 6.24 -8.42
N THR A 304 2.08 7.07 -8.69
CA THR A 304 0.67 6.77 -8.42
C THR A 304 0.26 5.47 -9.10
N PHE A 305 0.55 5.30 -10.40
CA PHE A 305 0.19 4.08 -11.12
C PHE A 305 0.90 2.83 -10.57
N GLY A 306 2.19 2.94 -10.26
CA GLY A 306 2.99 1.81 -9.76
C GLY A 306 2.64 1.39 -8.33
N ILE A 307 2.23 2.32 -7.47
CA ILE A 307 1.85 2.04 -6.08
C ILE A 307 0.39 1.60 -5.94
N ILE A 308 -0.52 2.21 -6.71
CA ILE A 308 -1.97 2.02 -6.58
C ILE A 308 -2.48 0.86 -7.47
N GLY A 309 -1.83 0.64 -8.61
CA GLY A 309 -2.38 -0.20 -9.66
C GLY A 309 -2.13 -1.69 -9.45
N VAL A 310 -0.94 -2.12 -9.03
CA VAL A 310 -0.51 -3.51 -9.25
C VAL A 310 0.52 -4.00 -8.21
N GLY A 311 0.09 -4.82 -7.24
CA GLY A 311 0.99 -5.60 -6.39
C GLY A 311 1.34 -6.94 -7.04
N ALA A 312 2.62 -7.21 -7.28
CA ALA A 312 3.06 -8.49 -7.85
C ALA A 312 2.67 -9.68 -6.95
N THR A 313 2.77 -9.49 -5.64
CA THR A 313 2.40 -10.50 -4.64
C THR A 313 0.93 -10.90 -4.73
N GLU A 314 0.05 -9.94 -5.03
CA GLU A 314 -1.40 -10.17 -5.13
C GLU A 314 -1.75 -11.02 -6.34
N LEU A 315 -1.12 -10.75 -7.49
CA LEU A 315 -1.29 -11.52 -8.72
C LEU A 315 -0.89 -12.99 -8.53
N ILE A 316 0.19 -13.22 -7.77
CA ILE A 316 0.69 -14.56 -7.45
C ILE A 316 -0.22 -15.25 -6.42
N ALA A 317 -0.74 -14.51 -5.43
CA ALA A 317 -1.52 -15.07 -4.34
C ALA A 317 -2.97 -15.39 -4.73
N TYR A 318 -3.60 -14.63 -5.63
CA TYR A 318 -5.00 -14.83 -6.02
C TYR A 318 -5.34 -16.28 -6.41
N PRO A 319 -4.57 -16.95 -7.28
CA PRO A 319 -4.86 -18.33 -7.66
C PRO A 319 -4.79 -19.33 -6.50
N TYR A 320 -3.96 -19.10 -5.48
CA TYR A 320 -3.92 -19.95 -4.29
C TYR A 320 -5.23 -19.87 -3.51
N TRP A 321 -5.87 -18.70 -3.44
CA TRP A 321 -7.20 -18.58 -2.84
C TRP A 321 -8.27 -19.32 -3.65
N CYS A 322 -8.16 -19.32 -4.98
CA CYS A 322 -9.02 -20.14 -5.82
C CYS A 322 -8.84 -21.64 -5.55
N LEU A 323 -7.59 -22.11 -5.34
CA LEU A 323 -7.30 -23.49 -4.97
C LEU A 323 -7.89 -23.85 -3.60
N GLU A 324 -7.67 -23.02 -2.59
CA GLU A 324 -8.18 -23.21 -1.22
C GLU A 324 -9.71 -23.28 -1.17
N LYS A 325 -10.37 -22.40 -1.94
CA LYS A 325 -11.84 -22.42 -2.08
C LYS A 325 -12.33 -23.64 -2.87
N GLY A 326 -11.44 -24.35 -3.55
CA GLY A 326 -11.70 -25.62 -4.23
C GLY A 326 -12.06 -25.49 -5.71
N TYR A 327 -11.81 -24.36 -6.37
CA TYR A 327 -12.22 -24.13 -7.77
C TYR A 327 -11.65 -25.20 -8.70
N ALA A 328 -10.37 -25.55 -8.54
CA ALA A 328 -9.74 -26.66 -9.28
C ALA A 328 -10.34 -28.02 -8.89
N ARG A 329 -10.54 -28.27 -7.59
CA ARG A 329 -11.11 -29.53 -7.08
C ARG A 329 -12.52 -29.79 -7.64
N PHE A 330 -13.36 -28.76 -7.73
CA PHE A 330 -14.70 -28.85 -8.30
C PHE A 330 -14.72 -28.92 -9.83
N THR A 331 -13.67 -28.44 -10.50
CA THR A 331 -13.48 -28.67 -11.94
C THR A 331 -13.18 -30.15 -12.21
N GLY A 332 -12.44 -30.77 -11.30
CA GLY A 332 -12.02 -32.17 -11.36
C GLY A 332 -10.72 -32.37 -12.13
N PRO A 333 -10.09 -33.56 -12.03
CA PRO A 333 -8.89 -33.88 -12.78
C PRO A 333 -9.10 -33.61 -14.27
N ARG A 334 -8.06 -33.08 -14.92
CA ARG A 334 -8.12 -32.82 -16.36
C ARG A 334 -8.29 -34.13 -17.12
N ASP A 335 -9.28 -34.14 -18.00
CA ASP A 335 -9.50 -35.20 -18.97
C ASP A 335 -9.88 -34.61 -20.35
N ASP A 336 -9.89 -35.47 -21.37
CA ASP A 336 -10.20 -35.07 -22.75
C ASP A 336 -11.71 -35.07 -23.04
N THR A 337 -12.54 -35.25 -22.02
CA THR A 337 -14.00 -35.34 -22.19
C THR A 337 -14.62 -33.95 -22.42
N PRO A 338 -15.68 -33.84 -23.23
CA PRO A 338 -16.47 -32.61 -23.33
C PRO A 338 -17.03 -32.17 -21.97
N GLU A 339 -17.40 -33.11 -21.10
CA GLU A 339 -17.97 -32.87 -19.78
C GLU A 339 -17.02 -32.09 -18.89
N TRP A 340 -15.72 -32.44 -18.87
CA TRP A 340 -14.72 -31.65 -18.17
C TRP A 340 -14.62 -30.24 -18.75
N GLY A 341 -14.63 -30.10 -20.08
CA GLY A 341 -14.61 -28.80 -20.75
C GLY A 341 -15.78 -27.90 -20.31
N HIS A 342 -16.98 -28.45 -20.19
CA HIS A 342 -18.15 -27.74 -19.68
C HIS A 342 -18.00 -27.33 -18.20
N ARG A 343 -17.51 -28.23 -17.33
CA ARG A 343 -17.25 -27.92 -15.91
C ARG A 343 -16.19 -26.82 -15.77
N ALA A 344 -15.07 -26.95 -16.47
CA ALA A 344 -13.99 -25.98 -16.48
C ALA A 344 -14.47 -24.62 -16.97
N ALA A 345 -15.24 -24.57 -18.07
CA ALA A 345 -15.84 -23.34 -18.58
C ALA A 345 -16.80 -22.67 -17.56
N GLY A 346 -17.55 -23.47 -16.80
CA GLY A 346 -18.38 -23.00 -15.70
C GLY A 346 -17.56 -22.31 -14.60
N TRP A 347 -16.52 -22.97 -14.10
CA TRP A 347 -15.63 -22.39 -13.08
C TRP A 347 -14.83 -21.19 -13.60
N MET A 348 -14.49 -21.15 -14.90
CA MET A 348 -13.92 -19.95 -15.51
C MET A 348 -14.86 -18.75 -15.44
N LYS A 349 -16.19 -18.94 -15.60
CA LYS A 349 -17.17 -17.85 -15.46
C LYS A 349 -17.23 -17.36 -14.01
N VAL A 350 -17.22 -18.28 -13.04
CA VAL A 350 -17.23 -17.94 -11.61
C VAL A 350 -15.99 -17.15 -11.23
N MET A 351 -14.81 -17.63 -11.61
CA MET A 351 -13.53 -16.94 -11.35
C MET A 351 -13.50 -15.55 -12.00
N ARG A 352 -13.94 -15.42 -13.27
CA ARG A 352 -14.02 -14.09 -13.91
C ARG A 352 -14.95 -13.16 -13.16
N CYS A 353 -16.14 -13.62 -12.77
CA CYS A 353 -17.08 -12.82 -11.98
C CYS A 353 -16.43 -12.36 -10.67
N ASP A 354 -15.79 -13.27 -9.94
CA ASP A 354 -15.09 -12.96 -8.69
C ASP A 354 -13.97 -11.92 -8.88
N ALA A 355 -13.16 -12.04 -9.94
CA ALA A 355 -12.09 -11.09 -10.26
C ALA A 355 -12.66 -9.70 -10.62
N TRP A 356 -13.66 -9.62 -11.50
CA TRP A 356 -14.28 -8.36 -11.92
C TRP A 356 -15.04 -7.67 -10.78
N CYS A 357 -15.80 -8.42 -9.97
CA CYS A 357 -16.48 -7.89 -8.79
C CYS A 357 -15.47 -7.38 -7.75
N SER A 358 -14.39 -8.13 -7.51
CA SER A 358 -13.32 -7.68 -6.62
C SER A 358 -12.68 -6.39 -7.15
N MET A 359 -12.47 -6.29 -8.47
CA MET A 359 -11.97 -5.07 -9.12
C MET A 359 -12.84 -3.87 -8.89
N ILE A 360 -14.14 -4.00 -9.08
CA ILE A 360 -15.08 -2.92 -8.84
C ILE A 360 -14.97 -2.43 -7.38
N VAL A 361 -14.98 -3.35 -6.42
CA VAL A 361 -14.91 -3.02 -4.98
C VAL A 361 -13.63 -2.26 -4.65
N TYR A 362 -12.46 -2.80 -5.02
CA TYR A 362 -11.21 -2.11 -4.69
C TYR A 362 -11.07 -0.79 -5.44
N THR A 363 -11.53 -0.70 -6.70
CA THR A 363 -11.46 0.54 -7.49
C THR A 363 -12.28 1.65 -6.83
N PHE A 364 -13.49 1.36 -6.36
CA PHE A 364 -14.31 2.34 -5.66
C PHE A 364 -13.64 2.82 -4.36
N ALA A 365 -13.06 1.92 -3.59
CA ALA A 365 -12.33 2.28 -2.38
C ALA A 365 -11.12 3.17 -2.71
N THR A 366 -10.32 2.80 -3.70
CA THR A 366 -9.17 3.57 -4.18
C THR A 366 -9.58 4.97 -4.64
N LEU A 367 -10.63 5.08 -5.45
CA LEU A 367 -11.14 6.38 -5.89
C LEU A 367 -11.59 7.23 -4.70
N ALA A 368 -12.22 6.61 -3.69
CA ALA A 368 -12.65 7.34 -2.51
C ALA A 368 -11.46 7.96 -1.75
N PHE A 369 -10.40 7.20 -1.50
CA PHE A 369 -9.17 7.71 -0.88
C PHE A 369 -8.50 8.80 -1.71
N TYR A 370 -8.42 8.60 -3.03
CA TYR A 370 -7.81 9.59 -3.91
C TYR A 370 -8.57 10.91 -3.90
N LEU A 371 -9.91 10.84 -3.98
CA LEU A 371 -10.77 12.00 -3.96
C LEU A 371 -10.75 12.71 -2.62
N LEU A 372 -10.74 12.00 -1.49
CA LEU A 372 -10.57 12.61 -0.16
C LEU A 372 -9.22 13.31 -0.03
N GLY A 373 -8.14 12.68 -0.52
CA GLY A 373 -6.82 13.28 -0.57
C GLY A 373 -6.79 14.55 -1.42
N ALA A 374 -7.37 14.53 -2.62
CA ALA A 374 -7.42 15.70 -3.50
C ALA A 374 -8.32 16.82 -2.97
N ALA A 375 -9.51 16.47 -2.49
CA ALA A 375 -10.53 17.40 -2.06
C ALA A 375 -10.19 18.08 -0.74
N ILE A 376 -9.52 17.39 0.18
CA ILE A 376 -9.19 17.96 1.50
C ILE A 376 -7.70 18.30 1.56
N LEU A 377 -6.82 17.29 1.57
CA LEU A 377 -5.37 17.50 1.77
C LEU A 377 -4.73 18.36 0.68
N GLY A 378 -5.04 18.09 -0.59
CA GLY A 378 -4.59 18.89 -1.72
C GLY A 378 -5.12 20.33 -1.65
N ARG A 379 -6.41 20.49 -1.32
CA ARG A 379 -7.03 21.78 -0.99
C ARG A 379 -6.62 22.33 0.37
N ILE A 380 -5.67 21.81 1.12
CA ILE A 380 -4.99 22.56 2.19
C ILE A 380 -3.49 22.62 1.97
N ARG A 381 -2.99 22.06 0.85
CA ARG A 381 -1.55 21.90 0.59
C ARG A 381 -0.82 21.18 1.73
N LEU A 382 -1.51 20.27 2.41
CA LEU A 382 -0.92 19.41 3.43
C LEU A 382 -0.50 18.10 2.78
N ILE A 383 0.80 17.95 2.53
CA ILE A 383 1.37 16.65 2.14
C ILE A 383 1.75 15.91 3.44
N PRO A 384 1.17 14.72 3.71
CA PRO A 384 1.54 13.94 4.88
C PRO A 384 3.03 13.57 4.87
N GLU A 385 3.72 13.87 5.97
CA GLU A 385 5.09 13.41 6.24
C GLU A 385 5.05 12.00 6.85
N SER A 386 6.13 11.22 6.68
CA SER A 386 6.13 9.77 7.02
C SER A 386 5.90 9.46 8.50
N SER A 387 6.31 10.33 9.42
CA SER A 387 6.15 10.14 10.88
C SER A 387 4.77 10.54 11.42
N GLU A 388 4.12 11.55 10.82
CA GLU A 388 2.80 12.06 11.25
C GLU A 388 1.67 11.64 10.29
N MET A 389 1.91 10.62 9.47
CA MET A 389 1.06 10.26 8.35
C MET A 389 -0.36 9.89 8.79
N ILE A 390 -0.50 8.98 9.74
CA ILE A 390 -1.81 8.53 10.25
C ILE A 390 -2.59 9.72 10.83
N ARG A 391 -1.95 10.59 11.62
CA ARG A 391 -2.59 11.80 12.19
C ARG A 391 -3.01 12.80 11.10
N SER A 392 -2.16 13.03 10.12
CA SER A 392 -2.47 13.96 9.01
C SER A 392 -3.65 13.47 8.18
N LEU A 393 -3.78 12.16 8.01
CA LEU A 393 -4.88 11.56 7.24
C LEU A 393 -6.23 11.65 7.97
N SER A 394 -6.27 11.74 9.31
CA SER A 394 -7.54 11.90 10.04
C SER A 394 -8.24 13.22 9.72
N VAL A 395 -7.48 14.24 9.29
CA VAL A 395 -8.02 15.56 8.87
C VAL A 395 -9.03 15.41 7.72
N MET A 396 -8.90 14.37 6.88
CA MET A 396 -9.85 14.10 5.80
C MET A 396 -11.27 13.74 6.26
N TYR A 397 -11.44 13.43 7.54
CA TYR A 397 -12.72 13.03 8.12
C TYR A 397 -13.34 14.15 8.95
N GLU A 398 -12.57 15.19 9.30
CA GLU A 398 -13.01 16.30 10.15
C GLU A 398 -14.20 17.08 9.57
N PRO A 399 -14.26 17.40 8.26
CA PRO A 399 -15.40 18.16 7.71
C PRO A 399 -16.76 17.47 7.85
N VAL A 400 -16.78 16.14 8.00
CA VAL A 400 -18.02 15.35 8.09
C VAL A 400 -18.29 14.90 9.51
N PHE A 401 -17.27 14.39 10.20
CA PHE A 401 -17.42 13.78 11.52
C PHE A 401 -17.06 14.71 12.68
N GLY A 402 -16.49 15.90 12.39
CA GLY A 402 -16.08 16.87 13.40
C GLY A 402 -15.19 16.23 14.48
N THR A 403 -15.60 16.35 15.74
CA THR A 403 -14.89 15.78 16.89
C THR A 403 -14.82 14.24 16.90
N TYR A 404 -15.69 13.56 16.15
CA TYR A 404 -15.66 12.10 16.01
C TYR A 404 -14.71 11.63 14.89
N ALA A 405 -14.09 12.54 14.14
CA ALA A 405 -13.19 12.16 13.04
C ALA A 405 -11.98 11.33 13.51
N PRO A 406 -11.23 11.71 14.57
CA PRO A 406 -10.10 10.90 15.03
C PRO A 406 -10.46 9.46 15.41
N PRO A 407 -11.47 9.17 16.26
CA PRO A 407 -11.78 7.79 16.62
C PRO A 407 -12.33 6.96 15.45
N VAL A 408 -13.15 7.55 14.56
CA VAL A 408 -13.65 6.87 13.35
C VAL A 408 -12.49 6.54 12.41
N PHE A 409 -11.60 7.50 12.20
CA PHE A 409 -10.43 7.31 11.35
C PHE A 409 -9.47 6.27 11.92
N LEU A 410 -9.15 6.32 13.22
CA LEU A 410 -8.23 5.39 13.87
C LEU A 410 -8.76 3.95 13.85
N PHE A 411 -10.05 3.75 14.11
CA PHE A 411 -10.68 2.44 13.93
C PHE A 411 -10.51 1.94 12.49
N GLY A 412 -10.74 2.83 11.53
CA GLY A 412 -10.60 2.54 10.13
C GLY A 412 -9.17 2.21 9.68
N ALA A 413 -8.20 3.01 10.13
CA ALA A 413 -6.78 2.80 9.91
C ALA A 413 -6.34 1.46 10.50
N PHE A 414 -6.76 1.14 11.74
CA PHE A 414 -6.54 -0.19 12.31
C PHE A 414 -7.16 -1.29 11.43
N ALA A 415 -8.45 -1.16 11.06
CA ALA A 415 -9.16 -2.19 10.31
C ALA A 415 -8.46 -2.54 8.99
N VAL A 416 -8.00 -1.52 8.25
CA VAL A 416 -7.31 -1.70 6.96
C VAL A 416 -5.87 -2.17 7.11
N LEU A 417 -5.08 -1.53 7.98
CA LEU A 417 -3.69 -1.91 8.16
C LEU A 417 -3.60 -3.34 8.71
N TYR A 418 -4.46 -3.69 9.67
CA TYR A 418 -4.51 -5.03 10.25
C TYR A 418 -5.04 -6.05 9.25
N SER A 419 -6.06 -5.74 8.44
CA SER A 419 -6.54 -6.68 7.42
C SER A 419 -5.46 -6.98 6.38
N THR A 420 -4.69 -5.96 5.95
CA THR A 420 -3.55 -6.17 5.05
C THR A 420 -2.50 -7.06 5.71
N PHE A 421 -2.08 -6.77 6.94
CA PHE A 421 -1.10 -7.57 7.67
C PHE A 421 -1.55 -9.03 7.83
N PHE A 422 -2.80 -9.24 8.25
CA PHE A 422 -3.38 -10.55 8.51
C PHE A 422 -3.50 -11.40 7.23
N VAL A 423 -4.08 -10.84 6.16
CA VAL A 423 -4.26 -11.54 4.89
C VAL A 423 -2.92 -11.79 4.20
N ALA A 424 -2.02 -10.82 4.20
CA ALA A 424 -0.72 -10.96 3.55
C ALA A 424 0.13 -12.07 4.20
N ASN A 425 0.17 -12.17 5.54
CA ASN A 425 0.83 -13.28 6.22
C ASN A 425 0.21 -14.64 5.82
N ALA A 426 -1.12 -14.71 5.74
CA ALA A 426 -1.82 -15.92 5.30
C ALA A 426 -1.49 -16.29 3.83
N CYS A 427 -1.36 -15.29 2.95
CA CYS A 427 -0.92 -15.46 1.56
C CYS A 427 0.52 -15.97 1.53
N HIS A 428 1.45 -15.28 2.20
CA HIS A 428 2.86 -15.63 2.19
C HIS A 428 3.09 -17.03 2.75
N ALA A 429 2.39 -17.44 3.81
CA ALA A 429 2.51 -18.80 4.34
C ALA A 429 2.19 -19.87 3.28
N ARG A 430 1.15 -19.68 2.48
CA ARG A 430 0.74 -20.60 1.41
C ARG A 430 1.71 -20.60 0.24
N VAL A 431 1.97 -19.42 -0.31
CA VAL A 431 2.82 -19.24 -1.49
C VAL A 431 4.25 -19.70 -1.18
N ASN A 432 4.78 -19.37 0.00
CA ASN A 432 6.13 -19.81 0.38
C ASN A 432 6.18 -21.29 0.73
N ALA A 433 5.17 -21.90 1.36
CA ALA A 433 5.20 -23.34 1.61
C ALA A 433 5.30 -24.13 0.29
N ASP A 434 4.58 -23.70 -0.74
CA ASP A 434 4.67 -24.23 -2.09
C ASP A 434 6.03 -23.92 -2.74
N GLY A 435 6.51 -22.67 -2.62
CA GLY A 435 7.84 -22.28 -3.06
C GLY A 435 8.95 -23.14 -2.45
N LEU A 436 8.88 -23.47 -1.15
CA LEU A 436 9.83 -24.36 -0.48
C LEU A 436 9.82 -25.78 -1.06
N GLN A 437 8.67 -26.29 -1.53
CA GLN A 437 8.62 -27.56 -2.27
C GLN A 437 9.28 -27.43 -3.64
N ILE A 438 9.01 -26.36 -4.38
CA ILE A 438 9.59 -26.11 -5.71
C ILE A 438 11.13 -25.96 -5.65
N PHE A 439 11.63 -25.30 -4.61
CA PHE A 439 13.05 -25.16 -4.32
C PHE A 439 13.67 -26.41 -3.70
N GLY A 440 12.88 -27.46 -3.44
CA GLY A 440 13.34 -28.71 -2.84
C GLY A 440 13.91 -28.56 -1.43
N LEU A 441 13.46 -27.54 -0.70
CA LEU A 441 13.75 -27.30 0.73
C LEU A 441 12.74 -28.01 1.65
N LEU A 442 11.61 -28.44 1.09
CA LEU A 442 10.55 -29.17 1.78
C LEU A 442 10.20 -30.44 0.99
N GLY A 443 9.78 -31.51 1.67
CA GLY A 443 9.31 -32.73 1.01
C GLY A 443 8.10 -32.47 0.12
N GLN A 444 7.91 -33.28 -0.93
CA GLN A 444 6.79 -33.13 -1.88
C GLN A 444 5.48 -33.68 -1.32
N GLY A 445 4.36 -33.04 -1.68
CA GLY A 445 3.02 -33.54 -1.43
C GLY A 445 2.20 -32.70 -0.44
N GLU A 446 0.92 -33.07 -0.31
CA GLU A 446 -0.07 -32.27 0.42
C GLU A 446 0.21 -32.20 1.93
N ALA A 447 0.68 -33.30 2.53
CA ALA A 447 0.92 -33.37 3.97
C ALA A 447 2.07 -32.45 4.41
N THR A 448 3.18 -32.47 3.66
CA THR A 448 4.33 -31.58 3.89
C THR A 448 3.94 -30.14 3.59
N TYR A 449 3.23 -29.86 2.50
CA TYR A 449 2.73 -28.53 2.16
C TYR A 449 1.93 -27.93 3.33
N ARG A 450 0.93 -28.66 3.84
CA ARG A 450 0.12 -28.21 4.99
C ARG A 450 0.94 -28.01 6.26
N GLY A 451 1.94 -28.87 6.51
CA GLY A 451 2.88 -28.70 7.61
C GLY A 451 3.69 -27.41 7.48
N GLY A 452 4.21 -27.13 6.29
CA GLY A 452 4.92 -25.89 5.96
C GLY A 452 4.03 -24.65 6.12
N VAL A 453 2.80 -24.68 5.62
CA VAL A 453 1.83 -23.58 5.79
C VAL A 453 1.60 -23.29 7.27
N ARG A 454 1.36 -24.32 8.10
CA ARG A 454 1.16 -24.14 9.54
C ARG A 454 2.36 -23.50 10.22
N PHE A 455 3.57 -24.00 9.92
CA PHE A 455 4.80 -23.41 10.47
C PHE A 455 4.94 -21.93 10.07
N LEU A 456 4.77 -21.62 8.78
CA LEU A 456 4.92 -20.27 8.26
C LEU A 456 3.83 -19.31 8.75
N CYS A 457 2.60 -19.78 8.98
CA CYS A 457 1.53 -19.00 9.61
C CYS A 457 1.89 -18.53 11.03
N GLY A 458 2.64 -19.34 11.79
CA GLY A 458 3.15 -18.93 13.09
C GLY A 458 4.42 -18.08 13.00
N PHE A 459 5.32 -18.43 12.08
CA PHE A 459 6.64 -17.81 11.94
C PHE A 459 6.60 -16.41 11.34
N PHE A 460 5.89 -16.18 10.22
CA PHE A 460 5.97 -14.90 9.52
C PHE A 460 5.43 -13.71 10.31
N PRO A 461 4.28 -13.78 11.03
CA PRO A 461 3.82 -12.64 11.81
C PRO A 461 4.82 -12.21 12.87
N LEU A 462 5.47 -13.18 13.53
CA LEU A 462 6.50 -12.91 14.54
C LEU A 462 7.79 -12.37 13.91
N LEU A 463 8.20 -12.90 12.76
CA LEU A 463 9.33 -12.37 12.00
C LEU A 463 9.09 -10.90 11.61
N CYS A 464 7.88 -10.54 11.20
CA CYS A 464 7.55 -9.15 10.86
C CYS A 464 7.70 -8.23 12.08
N VAL A 465 7.27 -8.66 13.27
CA VAL A 465 7.47 -7.92 14.52
C VAL A 465 8.95 -7.74 14.82
N VAL A 466 9.76 -8.80 14.70
CA VAL A 466 11.21 -8.71 14.91
C VAL A 466 11.85 -7.74 13.93
N ILE A 467 11.47 -7.79 12.64
CA ILE A 467 11.96 -6.85 11.63
C ILE A 467 11.61 -5.40 12.01
N TYR A 468 10.39 -5.16 12.48
CA TYR A 468 9.95 -3.83 12.90
C TYR A 468 10.79 -3.29 14.07
N ILE A 469 10.94 -4.08 15.14
CA ILE A 469 11.68 -3.67 16.34
C ILE A 469 13.17 -3.46 16.03
N VAL A 470 13.78 -4.32 15.21
CA VAL A 470 15.20 -4.20 14.85
C VAL A 470 15.45 -3.06 13.85
N TYR A 471 14.49 -2.77 12.98
CA TYR A 471 14.62 -1.76 11.93
C TYR A 471 13.30 -0.98 11.77
N PRO A 472 13.01 -0.01 12.66
CA PRO A 472 11.75 0.75 12.68
C PRO A 472 11.73 1.86 11.61
N HIS A 473 12.03 1.49 10.37
CA HIS A 473 12.04 2.37 9.21
C HIS A 473 11.06 1.86 8.13
N PRO A 474 9.74 1.91 8.39
CA PRO A 474 8.72 1.33 7.51
C PRO A 474 8.79 1.90 6.09
N THR A 475 9.12 3.18 5.93
CA THR A 475 9.21 3.84 4.62
C THR A 475 10.26 3.19 3.71
N ILE A 476 11.45 2.86 4.24
CA ILE A 476 12.52 2.25 3.43
C ILE A 476 12.12 0.82 3.03
N LEU A 477 11.58 0.05 3.97
CA LEU A 477 11.13 -1.32 3.72
C LEU A 477 10.03 -1.37 2.65
N VAL A 478 9.07 -0.42 2.72
CA VAL A 478 8.00 -0.27 1.73
C VAL A 478 8.54 0.13 0.35
N ILE A 479 9.46 1.10 0.28
CA ILE A 479 10.04 1.54 -1.01
C ILE A 479 10.84 0.40 -1.66
N PHE A 480 11.68 -0.28 -0.88
CA PHE A 480 12.48 -1.40 -1.37
C PHE A 480 11.60 -2.54 -1.89
N SER A 481 10.58 -2.95 -1.12
CA SER A 481 9.64 -3.97 -1.57
C SER A 481 8.82 -3.53 -2.78
N GLY A 482 8.35 -2.28 -2.80
CA GLY A 482 7.61 -1.71 -3.93
C GLY A 482 8.43 -1.74 -5.22
N MET A 483 9.72 -1.44 -5.15
CA MET A 483 10.64 -1.55 -6.29
C MET A 483 10.79 -3.00 -6.77
N MET A 484 10.98 -3.95 -5.85
CA MET A 484 11.09 -5.37 -6.21
C MET A 484 9.80 -5.90 -6.84
N GLN A 485 8.65 -5.48 -6.32
CA GLN A 485 7.36 -5.84 -6.91
C GLN A 485 7.17 -5.19 -8.29
N ALA A 486 7.59 -3.94 -8.48
CA ALA A 486 7.51 -3.25 -9.77
C ALA A 486 8.29 -3.99 -10.86
N ILE A 487 9.49 -4.46 -10.55
CA ILE A 487 10.33 -5.24 -11.47
C ILE A 487 9.71 -6.61 -11.77
N MET A 488 8.93 -7.19 -10.85
CA MET A 488 8.23 -8.45 -11.05
C MET A 488 7.05 -8.33 -12.04
N LEU A 489 6.37 -7.18 -12.11
CA LEU A 489 5.15 -7.02 -12.92
C LEU A 489 5.30 -7.37 -14.42
N PRO A 490 6.35 -6.89 -15.12
CA PRO A 490 6.57 -7.26 -16.52
C PRO A 490 6.85 -8.76 -16.67
N MET A 491 7.52 -9.37 -15.69
CA MET A 491 7.81 -10.81 -15.69
C MET A 491 6.53 -11.64 -15.54
N LEU A 492 5.64 -11.24 -14.63
CA LEU A 492 4.32 -11.89 -14.47
C LEU A 492 3.45 -11.69 -15.71
N SER A 493 3.50 -10.51 -16.32
CA SER A 493 2.78 -10.26 -17.58
C SER A 493 3.25 -11.17 -18.71
N ALA A 494 4.56 -11.36 -18.84
CA ALA A 494 5.15 -12.31 -19.79
C ALA A 494 4.75 -13.76 -19.47
N ALA A 495 4.72 -14.14 -18.18
CA ALA A 495 4.24 -15.46 -17.75
C ALA A 495 2.74 -15.66 -18.08
N ALA A 496 1.90 -14.64 -17.91
CA ALA A 496 0.48 -14.71 -18.29
C ALA A 496 0.29 -14.88 -19.79
N LEU A 497 1.07 -14.16 -20.62
CA LEU A 497 1.09 -14.37 -22.07
C LEU A 497 1.56 -15.79 -22.42
N TYR A 498 2.58 -16.30 -21.73
CA TYR A 498 3.04 -17.68 -21.90
C TYR A 498 1.93 -18.69 -21.57
N PHE A 499 1.22 -18.52 -20.45
CA PHE A 499 0.10 -19.38 -20.08
C PHE A 499 -1.00 -19.34 -21.14
N ARG A 500 -1.34 -18.14 -21.62
CA ARG A 500 -2.37 -17.93 -22.62
C ARG A 500 -2.09 -18.66 -23.93
N TYR A 501 -0.87 -18.58 -24.44
CA TYR A 501 -0.53 -19.09 -25.78
C TYR A 501 0.03 -20.51 -25.79
N PHE A 502 0.70 -20.95 -24.73
CA PHE A 502 1.41 -22.24 -24.72
C PHE A 502 0.81 -23.28 -23.78
N ARG A 503 0.01 -22.87 -22.79
CA ARG A 503 -0.53 -23.77 -21.77
C ARG A 503 -2.07 -23.84 -21.75
N CYS A 504 -2.75 -22.87 -22.33
CA CYS A 504 -4.21 -22.79 -22.31
C CYS A 504 -4.89 -23.91 -23.13
N ASP A 505 -5.87 -24.59 -22.54
CA ASP A 505 -6.72 -25.55 -23.26
C ASP A 505 -7.67 -24.82 -24.22
N LYS A 506 -7.72 -25.26 -25.48
CA LYS A 506 -8.51 -24.64 -26.54
C LYS A 506 -10.01 -24.57 -26.23
N ARG A 507 -10.54 -25.48 -25.40
CA ARG A 507 -11.97 -25.51 -25.01
C ARG A 507 -12.36 -24.34 -24.10
N ILE A 508 -11.41 -23.77 -23.37
CA ILE A 508 -11.64 -22.64 -22.43
C ILE A 508 -10.89 -21.37 -22.83
N ALA A 509 -10.19 -21.42 -23.98
CA ALA A 509 -9.44 -20.31 -24.53
C ALA A 509 -10.34 -19.09 -24.76
N PRO A 510 -9.99 -17.90 -24.25
CA PRO A 510 -10.72 -16.68 -24.58
C PRO A 510 -10.53 -16.27 -26.06
N GLY A 511 -11.33 -15.31 -26.53
CA GLY A 511 -11.28 -14.81 -27.92
C GLY A 511 -10.27 -13.69 -28.14
N ALA A 512 -10.14 -13.22 -29.38
CA ALA A 512 -9.15 -12.22 -29.80
C ALA A 512 -9.21 -10.88 -29.04
N ALA A 513 -10.41 -10.43 -28.65
CA ALA A 513 -10.56 -9.20 -27.85
C ALA A 513 -9.83 -9.32 -26.49
N TRP A 514 -9.87 -10.50 -25.88
CA TRP A 514 -9.14 -10.76 -24.64
C TRP A 514 -7.62 -10.73 -24.85
N ASP A 515 -7.16 -11.27 -25.97
CA ASP A 515 -5.74 -11.27 -26.32
C ASP A 515 -5.21 -9.85 -26.48
N ILE A 516 -5.97 -8.97 -27.15
CA ILE A 516 -5.63 -7.55 -27.27
C ILE A 516 -5.54 -6.90 -25.88
N CYS A 517 -6.54 -7.11 -25.02
CA CYS A 517 -6.52 -6.56 -23.67
C CYS A 517 -5.37 -7.11 -22.81
N LEU A 518 -5.03 -8.39 -22.95
CA LEU A 518 -3.90 -9.00 -22.25
C LEU A 518 -2.56 -8.41 -22.69
N TRP A 519 -2.37 -8.18 -24.00
CA TRP A 519 -1.19 -7.50 -24.53
C TRP A 519 -1.10 -6.04 -24.08
N LEU A 520 -2.21 -5.31 -24.10
CA LEU A 520 -2.26 -3.94 -23.57
C LEU A 520 -1.92 -3.91 -22.08
N SER A 521 -2.38 -4.91 -21.33
CA SER A 521 -2.08 -5.04 -19.91
C SER A 521 -0.61 -5.34 -19.67
N ALA A 522 -0.02 -6.24 -20.47
CA ALA A 522 1.40 -6.55 -20.40
C ALA A 522 2.27 -5.33 -20.74
N LEU A 523 1.89 -4.55 -21.76
CA LEU A 523 2.57 -3.30 -22.11
C LEU A 523 2.44 -2.26 -20.99
N GLY A 524 1.24 -2.10 -20.43
CA GLY A 524 1.00 -1.19 -19.31
C GLY A 524 1.85 -1.54 -18.08
N MET A 525 1.91 -2.82 -17.72
CA MET A 525 2.77 -3.30 -16.63
C MET A 525 4.26 -3.18 -16.93
N LEU A 526 4.67 -3.36 -18.19
CA LEU A 526 6.06 -3.12 -18.62
C LEU A 526 6.47 -1.67 -18.42
N VAL A 527 5.66 -0.73 -18.91
CA VAL A 527 5.91 0.72 -18.80
C VAL A 527 5.94 1.12 -17.33
N ALA A 528 4.94 0.69 -16.55
CA ALA A 528 4.83 1.03 -15.14
C ALA A 528 5.94 0.43 -14.28
N GLY A 529 6.16 -0.88 -14.41
CA GLY A 529 7.18 -1.60 -13.65
C GLY A 529 8.58 -1.11 -13.98
N GLY A 530 8.89 -0.96 -15.28
CA GLY A 530 10.18 -0.48 -15.75
C GLY A 530 10.47 0.96 -15.31
N TYR A 531 9.48 1.85 -15.42
CA TYR A 531 9.66 3.22 -14.97
C TYR A 531 9.76 3.34 -13.45
N LEU A 532 8.90 2.66 -12.69
CA LEU A 532 8.94 2.74 -11.22
C LEU A 532 10.29 2.23 -10.69
N ALA A 533 10.82 1.15 -11.27
CA ALA A 533 12.16 0.67 -10.97
C ALA A 533 13.23 1.73 -11.25
N TYR A 534 13.20 2.35 -12.45
CA TYR A 534 14.12 3.43 -12.81
C TYR A 534 14.01 4.64 -11.87
N ALA A 535 12.79 5.12 -11.61
CA ALA A 535 12.51 6.31 -10.82
C ALA A 535 12.91 6.17 -9.35
N LYS A 536 12.77 4.98 -8.77
CA LYS A 536 13.10 4.70 -7.37
C LYS A 536 14.54 4.26 -7.12
N THR A 537 15.28 3.90 -8.17
CA THR A 537 16.69 3.52 -8.05
C THR A 537 17.55 4.61 -7.37
N PRO A 538 17.47 5.91 -7.74
CA PRO A 538 18.26 6.96 -7.09
C PRO A 538 17.92 7.17 -5.61
N GLU A 539 16.62 7.13 -5.26
CA GLU A 539 16.17 7.26 -3.87
C GLU A 539 16.68 6.09 -3.01
N LEU A 540 16.64 4.87 -3.55
CA LEU A 540 17.16 3.70 -2.86
C LEU A 540 18.67 3.79 -2.67
N ILE A 541 19.42 4.16 -3.71
CA ILE A 541 20.89 4.33 -3.63
C ILE A 541 21.24 5.35 -2.55
N LYS A 542 20.57 6.51 -2.53
CA LYS A 542 20.79 7.54 -1.50
C LYS A 542 20.44 7.03 -0.10
N SER A 543 19.32 6.34 0.04
CA SER A 543 18.88 5.79 1.33
C SER A 543 19.84 4.74 1.85
N VAL A 544 20.33 3.85 0.97
CA VAL A 544 21.32 2.84 1.33
C VAL A 544 22.64 3.49 1.71
N ILE A 545 23.16 4.43 0.93
CA ILE A 545 24.39 5.16 1.26
C ILE A 545 24.25 5.91 2.58
N GLY A 546 23.09 6.52 2.82
CA GLY A 546 22.78 7.25 4.06
C GLY A 546 22.66 6.37 5.32
N LEU A 547 22.53 5.04 5.19
CA LEU A 547 22.58 4.11 6.33
C LEU A 547 24.02 3.82 6.78
N TRP A 548 25.02 4.11 5.93
CA TRP A 548 26.45 3.92 6.21
C TRP A 548 27.18 5.21 6.54
N SER A 549 26.49 6.35 6.52
CA SER A 549 26.97 7.68 6.92
C SER A 549 26.31 8.13 8.20
#